data_AF-A0A2P2LXA0-F1
#
_entry.id   AF-A0A2P2LXA0-F1
#
_cell.length_a   1.000
_cell.length_b   1.000
_cell.length_c   1.000
_cell.angle_alpha   90.00
_cell.angle_beta   90.00
_cell.angle_gamma   90.00
#
_symmetry.space_group_name_H-M   'P 1'
#
loop_
_entity.id
_entity.type
_entity.pdbx_description
1 polymer ?
#
loop_
_entity_poly.entity_id
_entity_poly.type
_entity_poly.pdbx_seq_one_letter_code
_entity_poly.pdbx_strand_id
1 'polypeptide(L)'
;MASSYDNDFVILSCANPSPIEYKEILISTADIHGWDLPTNLRYQTLKIKALRSRLVEQSSYFHGLLSGSFSESNLETVSVQWNLETFLNVLNFLYGHTLDVTSKNFLLLFEVNVSIT
;
A
#
# COMPACT_ATOMS: atom_id res chain seq x y z
N MET A 1 -0.31 -26.19 -22.38
CA MET A 1 0.62 -25.46 -21.49
C MET A 1 0.72 -24.03 -21.99
N ALA A 2 -0.14 -23.15 -21.45
CA ALA A 2 -0.01 -21.71 -21.64
C ALA A 2 0.57 -21.16 -20.34
N SER A 3 1.73 -20.56 -20.45
CA SER A 3 2.44 -19.82 -19.41
C SER A 3 1.67 -18.52 -19.11
N SER A 4 0.70 -18.57 -18.22
CA SER A 4 0.18 -17.38 -17.57
C SER A 4 0.88 -17.26 -16.23
N TYR A 5 2.00 -16.53 -16.20
CA TYR A 5 2.31 -15.73 -15.01
C TYR A 5 1.16 -14.74 -14.88
N ASP A 6 0.05 -15.22 -14.35
CA ASP A 6 -1.00 -14.38 -13.80
C ASP A 6 -0.31 -13.69 -12.64
N ASN A 7 0.26 -12.52 -12.93
CA ASN A 7 0.87 -11.70 -11.91
C ASN A 7 -0.28 -11.35 -10.97
N ASP A 8 -0.33 -12.07 -9.85
CA ASP A 8 -1.40 -11.97 -8.89
C ASP A 8 -1.34 -10.59 -8.22
N PHE A 9 -2.11 -9.66 -8.77
CA PHE A 9 -2.13 -8.27 -8.34
C PHE A 9 -3.31 -8.04 -7.40
N VAL A 10 -3.09 -7.17 -6.41
CA VAL A 10 -4.13 -6.65 -5.54
C VAL A 10 -4.17 -5.13 -5.64
N ILE A 11 -5.36 -4.54 -5.59
CA ILE A 11 -5.57 -3.11 -5.51
C ILE A 11 -5.77 -2.73 -4.05
N LEU A 12 -4.84 -1.99 -3.48
CA LEU A 12 -4.99 -1.44 -2.13
C LEU A 12 -5.63 -0.04 -2.22
N SER A 13 -6.80 0.12 -1.63
CA SER A 13 -7.52 1.40 -1.60
C SER A 13 -7.30 2.06 -0.23
N CYS A 14 -6.74 3.27 -0.22
CA CYS A 14 -6.58 4.07 0.98
C CYS A 14 -7.31 5.41 0.81
N ALA A 15 -8.16 5.76 1.79
CA ALA A 15 -8.93 7.00 1.77
C ALA A 15 -8.28 8.05 2.67
N ASN A 16 -8.13 9.27 2.17
CA ASN A 16 -7.71 10.42 2.96
C ASN A 16 -8.94 11.05 3.62
N PRO A 17 -8.99 11.17 4.97
CA PRO A 17 -10.11 11.80 5.67
C PRO A 17 -10.21 13.33 5.45
N SER A 18 -9.17 13.96 4.87
CA SER A 18 -9.20 15.39 4.57
C SER A 18 -9.84 15.69 3.20
N PRO A 19 -10.57 16.79 3.04
CA PRO A 19 -11.15 17.17 1.76
C PRO A 19 -10.04 17.73 0.86
N ILE A 20 -9.72 17.07 -0.26
CA ILE A 20 -8.72 17.57 -1.21
C ILE A 20 -9.22 17.44 -2.66
N GLU A 21 -8.73 18.36 -3.48
CA GLU A 21 -9.10 18.78 -4.85
C GLU A 21 -9.42 17.68 -5.87
N TYR A 22 -8.96 16.44 -5.66
CA TYR A 22 -9.08 15.35 -6.62
C TYR A 22 -9.74 14.10 -6.01
N LYS A 23 -10.64 13.48 -6.79
CA LYS A 23 -11.55 12.44 -6.31
C LYS A 23 -10.89 11.08 -6.12
N GLU A 24 -10.16 10.60 -7.13
CA GLU A 24 -9.44 9.32 -7.06
C GLU A 24 -8.25 9.28 -8.02
N ILE A 25 -7.24 8.47 -7.69
CA ILE A 25 -6.14 8.10 -8.58
C ILE A 25 -5.81 6.63 -8.43
N LEU A 26 -5.42 5.99 -9.54
CA LEU A 26 -4.86 4.64 -9.56
C LEU A 26 -3.38 4.70 -9.93
N ILE A 27 -2.52 4.26 -9.02
CA ILE A 27 -1.06 4.17 -9.22
C ILE A 27 -0.59 2.72 -9.07
N SER A 28 0.57 2.39 -9.63
CA SER A 28 1.15 1.04 -9.58
C SER A 28 2.46 1.04 -8.81
N THR A 29 2.70 -0.01 -8.01
CA THR A 29 4.01 -0.20 -7.35
C THR A 29 5.12 -0.57 -8.33
N ALA A 30 4.79 -0.90 -9.59
CA ALA A 30 5.78 -1.04 -10.66
C ALA A 30 6.51 0.29 -10.94
N ASP A 31 5.79 1.41 -10.79
CA ASP A 31 6.29 2.76 -11.05
C ASP A 31 6.64 3.50 -9.75
N ILE A 32 6.87 2.76 -8.65
CA ILE A 32 7.07 3.32 -7.31
C ILE A 32 8.25 4.30 -7.24
N HIS A 33 9.25 4.13 -8.10
CA HIS A 33 10.39 5.04 -8.24
C HIS A 33 10.00 6.43 -8.78
N GLY A 34 8.87 6.56 -9.46
CA GLY A 34 8.35 7.82 -10.00
C GLY A 34 7.25 8.46 -9.14
N TRP A 35 6.96 7.92 -7.96
CA TRP A 35 5.88 8.44 -7.12
C TRP A 35 6.20 9.80 -6.52
N ASP A 36 5.44 10.81 -6.91
CA ASP A 36 5.46 12.12 -6.25
C ASP A 36 4.52 12.10 -5.04
N LEU A 37 5.06 11.76 -3.86
CA LEU A 37 4.29 11.70 -2.60
C LEU A 37 3.46 12.98 -2.33
N PRO A 38 4.00 14.21 -2.49
CA PRO A 38 3.24 15.44 -2.26
C PRO A 38 1.99 15.58 -3.15
N THR A 39 2.07 15.13 -4.40
CA THR A 39 0.93 15.14 -5.33
C THR A 39 -0.05 14.03 -5.04
N ASN A 40 0.43 12.83 -4.71
CA ASN A 40 -0.41 11.69 -4.34
C ASN A 40 -1.25 11.98 -3.09
N LEU A 41 -0.70 12.67 -2.09
CA LEU A 41 -1.44 13.05 -0.88
C LEU A 41 -2.63 13.97 -1.13
N ARG A 42 -2.77 14.57 -2.33
CA ARG A 42 -3.89 15.45 -2.69
C ARG A 42 -5.14 14.72 -3.17
N TYR A 43 -5.11 13.41 -3.29
CA TYR A 43 -6.27 12.63 -3.71
C TYR A 43 -7.08 12.16 -2.50
N GLN A 44 -8.41 12.22 -2.62
CA GLN A 44 -9.32 11.72 -1.59
C GLN A 44 -9.23 10.19 -1.46
N THR A 45 -9.09 9.47 -2.58
CA THR A 45 -8.90 8.02 -2.59
C THR A 45 -7.74 7.63 -3.48
N LEU A 46 -6.80 6.87 -2.92
CA LEU A 46 -5.64 6.35 -3.60
C LEU A 46 -5.76 4.85 -3.75
N LYS A 47 -5.83 4.39 -5.00
CA LYS A 47 -5.86 2.97 -5.37
C LYS A 47 -4.47 2.60 -5.85
N ILE A 48 -3.86 1.61 -5.20
CA ILE A 48 -2.49 1.20 -5.47
C ILE A 48 -2.50 -0.24 -5.95
N LYS A 49 -2.14 -0.45 -7.22
CA LYS A 49 -1.94 -1.79 -7.77
C LYS A 49 -0.58 -2.31 -7.32
N ALA A 50 -0.58 -3.43 -6.59
CA ALA A 50 0.61 -4.04 -6.02
C ALA A 50 0.64 -5.55 -6.27
N LEU A 51 1.82 -6.15 -6.30
CA LEU A 51 1.98 -7.61 -6.41
C LEU A 51 1.66 -8.26 -5.07
N ARG A 52 0.69 -9.19 -5.03
CA ARG A 52 0.27 -9.88 -3.80
C ARG A 52 1.44 -10.64 -3.17
N SER A 53 2.18 -11.40 -3.98
CA SER A 53 3.34 -12.17 -3.51
C SER A 53 4.37 -11.29 -2.80
N ARG A 54 4.73 -10.15 -3.40
CA ARG A 54 5.73 -9.24 -2.82
C ARG A 54 5.27 -8.59 -1.52
N LEU A 55 3.99 -8.26 -1.39
CA LEU A 55 3.43 -7.74 -0.13
C LEU A 55 3.44 -8.80 0.97
N VAL A 56 3.01 -10.02 0.64
CA VAL A 56 2.94 -11.16 1.56
C VAL A 56 4.33 -11.58 2.03
N GLU A 57 5.35 -11.55 1.15
CA GLU A 57 6.73 -11.88 1.50
C GLU A 57 7.39 -10.83 2.42
N GLN A 58 7.01 -9.56 2.28
CA GLN A 58 7.69 -8.46 2.97
C GLN A 58 6.94 -7.95 4.22
N SER A 59 5.71 -8.43 4.48
CA SER A 59 4.87 -7.90 5.56
C SER A 59 3.96 -8.98 6.14
N SER A 60 4.06 -9.22 7.46
CA SER A 60 3.19 -10.15 8.18
C SER A 60 1.72 -9.69 8.16
N TYR A 61 1.48 -8.37 8.17
CA TYR A 61 0.15 -7.77 8.02
C TYR A 61 -0.50 -8.15 6.69
N PHE A 62 0.19 -7.91 5.57
CA PHE A 62 -0.34 -8.28 4.25
C PHE A 62 -0.39 -9.79 4.05
N HIS A 63 0.53 -10.54 4.66
CA HIS A 63 0.44 -11.98 4.74
C HIS A 63 -0.88 -12.38 5.42
N GLY A 64 -1.18 -11.92 6.63
CA GLY A 64 -2.44 -12.23 7.32
C GLY A 64 -3.69 -11.81 6.53
N LEU A 65 -3.65 -10.64 5.89
CA LEU A 65 -4.76 -10.08 5.13
C LEU A 65 -5.04 -10.82 3.81
N LEU A 66 -3.99 -11.21 3.09
CA LEU A 66 -4.06 -11.73 1.72
C LEU A 66 -3.84 -13.24 1.61
N SER A 67 -3.30 -13.90 2.64
CA SER A 67 -3.08 -15.37 2.66
C SER A 67 -4.17 -16.16 3.37
N GLY A 68 -5.15 -15.48 3.98
CA GLY A 68 -6.23 -16.11 4.74
C GLY A 68 -7.32 -16.76 3.87
N SER A 69 -8.23 -17.48 4.53
CA SER A 69 -9.46 -18.02 3.94
C SER A 69 -10.65 -17.04 4.04
N PHE A 70 -10.39 -15.77 4.34
CA PHE A 70 -11.42 -14.75 4.48
C PHE A 70 -11.90 -14.30 3.11
N SER A 71 -13.17 -13.87 3.02
CA SER A 71 -13.75 -13.37 1.76
C SER A 71 -12.91 -12.25 1.13
N GLU A 72 -12.15 -11.52 1.95
CA GLU A 72 -11.26 -10.42 1.56
C GLU A 72 -9.97 -10.88 0.87
N SER A 73 -9.49 -12.09 1.15
CA SER A 73 -8.25 -12.62 0.58
C SER A 73 -8.39 -12.96 -0.92
N ASN A 74 -9.62 -13.20 -1.38
CA ASN A 74 -9.95 -13.38 -2.80
C ASN A 74 -10.41 -12.08 -3.49
N LEU A 75 -10.44 -10.94 -2.78
CA LEU A 75 -10.81 -9.68 -3.41
C LEU A 75 -9.64 -9.14 -4.23
N GLU A 76 -9.96 -8.70 -5.44
CA GLU A 76 -9.05 -7.93 -6.29
C GLU A 76 -8.75 -6.55 -5.68
N THR A 77 -9.60 -6.07 -4.77
CA THR A 77 -9.45 -4.77 -4.10
C THR A 77 -9.63 -4.90 -2.59
N VAL A 78 -8.67 -4.37 -1.83
CA VAL A 78 -8.65 -4.36 -0.36
C VAL A 78 -8.58 -2.92 0.15
N SER A 79 -9.45 -2.56 1.09
CA SER A 79 -9.45 -1.22 1.69
C SER A 79 -8.56 -1.20 2.93
N VAL A 80 -7.60 -0.26 2.96
CA VAL A 80 -6.67 -0.08 4.07
C VAL A 80 -7.01 1.21 4.81
N GLN A 81 -7.37 1.07 6.08
CA GLN A 81 -7.75 2.19 6.96
C GLN A 81 -6.54 2.80 7.67
N TRP A 82 -5.47 3.06 6.94
CA TRP A 82 -4.28 3.72 7.46
C TRP A 82 -4.25 5.19 7.08
N ASN A 83 -3.45 5.97 7.80
CA ASN A 83 -3.11 7.31 7.33
C ASN A 83 -2.39 7.19 5.97
N LEU A 84 -2.85 7.94 4.98
CA LEU A 84 -2.37 7.85 3.61
C LEU A 84 -0.86 8.10 3.48
N GLU A 85 -0.32 9.06 4.23
CA GLU A 85 1.11 9.37 4.25
C GLU A 85 1.91 8.20 4.83
N THR A 86 1.49 7.66 5.98
CA THR A 86 2.12 6.47 6.57
C THR A 86 2.06 5.28 5.62
N PHE A 87 0.92 5.07 4.95
CA PHE A 87 0.72 3.98 4.03
C PHE A 87 1.66 4.03 2.82
N LEU A 88 1.78 5.18 2.17
CA LEU A 88 2.71 5.37 1.05
C LEU A 88 4.18 5.18 1.48
N ASN A 89 4.53 5.69 2.67
CA ASN A 89 5.87 5.54 3.23
C ASN A 89 6.21 4.07 3.51
N VAL A 90 5.28 3.29 4.07
CA VAL A 90 5.47 1.84 4.29
C VAL A 90 5.60 1.09 2.96
N LEU A 91 4.78 1.42 1.96
CA LEU A 91 4.90 0.80 0.64
C LEU A 91 6.25 1.10 -0.02
N ASN A 92 6.74 2.34 0.06
CA ASN A 92 8.08 2.69 -0.41
C ASN A 92 9.14 1.82 0.26
N PHE A 93 9.05 1.64 1.58
CA PHE A 93 9.97 0.78 2.34
C PHE A 93 9.94 -0.68 1.90
N LEU A 94 8.75 -1.29 1.80
CA LEU A 94 8.57 -2.69 1.38
C LEU A 94 9.12 -2.96 -0.02
N TYR A 95 9.16 -1.93 -0.88
CA TYR A 95 9.68 -2.02 -2.23
C TYR A 95 11.15 -1.57 -2.36
N GLY A 96 11.84 -1.37 -1.23
CA GLY A 96 13.28 -1.15 -1.17
C GLY A 96 13.73 0.32 -1.26
N HIS A 97 12.83 1.28 -1.03
CA HIS A 97 13.22 2.70 -0.93
C HIS A 97 13.66 3.06 0.48
N THR A 98 14.58 4.02 0.57
CA THR A 98 15.00 4.63 1.83
C THR A 98 13.85 5.45 2.41
N LEU A 99 13.36 5.05 3.58
CA LEU A 99 12.44 5.85 4.39
C LEU A 99 13.21 7.04 4.99
N ASP A 100 12.84 8.26 4.63
CA ASP A 100 13.26 9.46 5.36
C ASP A 100 12.45 9.53 6.66
N VAL A 101 13.01 8.95 7.72
CA VAL A 101 12.41 8.99 9.06
C VAL A 101 12.57 10.40 9.63
N THR A 102 11.47 11.12 9.74
CA THR A 102 11.37 12.43 10.37
C THR A 102 10.69 12.29 11.73
N SER A 103 10.91 13.26 12.62
CA SER A 103 10.31 13.26 13.96
C SER A 103 8.78 13.18 13.97
N LYS A 104 8.14 13.53 12.85
CA LYS A 104 6.68 13.50 12.65
C LYS A 104 6.17 12.13 12.19
N ASN A 105 6.94 11.41 11.38
CA ASN A 105 6.55 10.10 10.87
C ASN A 105 7.05 8.95 11.76
N PHE A 106 8.02 9.20 12.66
CA PHE A 106 8.61 8.18 13.52
C PHE A 106 7.58 7.42 14.37
N LEU A 107 6.68 8.12 15.07
CA LEU A 107 5.67 7.47 15.91
C LEU A 107 4.67 6.66 15.09
N LEU A 108 4.23 7.19 13.95
CA LEU A 108 3.29 6.52 13.05
C LEU A 108 3.91 5.29 12.38
N LEU A 109 5.18 5.38 11.96
CA LEU A 109 5.93 4.26 11.42
C LEU A 109 6.21 3.21 12.49
N PHE A 110 6.50 3.61 13.73
CA PHE A 110 6.76 2.68 14.83
C PHE A 110 5.51 1.88 15.21
N GLU A 111 4.35 2.54 15.34
CA GLU A 111 3.08 1.89 15.65
C GLU A 111 2.66 0.89 14.56
N VAL A 112 2.90 1.25 13.30
CA VAL A 112 2.63 0.38 12.15
C VAL A 112 3.64 -0.76 12.05
N ASN A 113 4.92 -0.53 12.36
CA ASN A 113 5.95 -1.58 12.33
C ASN A 113 5.68 -2.70 13.35
N VAL A 114 5.15 -2.37 14.53
CA VAL A 114 4.69 -3.38 15.52
C VAL A 114 3.56 -4.26 14.96
N SER A 115 2.78 -3.75 14.01
CA SER A 115 1.70 -4.50 13.33
C SER A 115 2.18 -5.29 12.10
N ILE A 116 3.40 -5.02 11.61
CA ILE A 116 3.99 -5.64 10.41
C ILE A 116 5.06 -6.70 10.76
N THR A 117 5.50 -6.78 12.02
CA THR A 117 6.47 -7.78 12.51
C THR A 117 5.81 -9.15 12.72
#